data_AF-A0A1S3D278-F1
#
_entry.id   AF-A0A1S3D278-F1
#
_cell.length_a   1.000
_cell.length_b   1.000
_cell.length_c   1.000
_cell.angle_alpha   90.00
_cell.angle_beta   90.00
_cell.angle_gamma   90.00
#
_symmetry.space_group_name_H-M   'P 1'
#
loop_
_entity.id
_entity.type
_entity.pdbx_description
1 polymer ?
#
loop_
_entity_poly.entity_id
_entity_poly.type
_entity_poly.pdbx_seq_one_letter_code
_entity_poly.pdbx_strand_id
1 'polypeptide(L)'
;MSQCTRITDAAIAQLSTPPAPTIQSLVYLDVSGCHGLTSQSLELLARCENLKHIDLRYVPLISNQAVLNHVNNMGAERVLKIVENKLITTKNYK
;
A
#
# COMPACT_ATOMS: atom_id res chain seq x y z
N MET A 1 -4.99 -4.66 -16.31
CA MET A 1 -4.06 -3.55 -16.00
C MET A 1 -4.86 -2.26 -15.94
N SER A 2 -5.11 -1.75 -14.73
CA SER A 2 -5.66 -0.41 -14.53
C SER A 2 -4.60 0.63 -14.84
N GLN A 3 -4.59 1.19 -16.05
CA GLN A 3 -3.75 2.35 -16.39
C GLN A 3 -4.35 3.64 -15.83
N CYS A 4 -4.66 3.64 -14.54
CA CYS A 4 -5.32 4.75 -13.88
C CYS A 4 -4.29 5.79 -13.46
N THR A 5 -4.11 6.83 -14.28
CA THR A 5 -3.32 8.02 -13.91
C THR A 5 -4.05 8.94 -12.93
N ARG A 6 -5.37 8.74 -12.76
CA ARG A 6 -6.21 9.54 -11.87
C ARG A 6 -6.05 9.19 -10.39
N ILE A 7 -5.56 7.99 -10.08
CA ILE A 7 -5.30 7.59 -8.69
C ILE A 7 -3.90 8.08 -8.32
N THR A 8 -3.87 9.03 -7.39
CA THR A 8 -2.66 9.67 -6.85
C THR A 8 -2.60 9.52 -5.34
N ASP A 9 -1.49 9.97 -4.73
CA ASP A 9 -1.33 9.96 -3.28
C ASP A 9 -2.47 10.69 -2.55
N ALA A 10 -3.14 11.64 -3.20
CA ALA A 10 -4.32 12.31 -2.65
C ALA A 10 -5.51 11.34 -2.46
N ALA A 11 -5.70 10.40 -3.38
CA ALA A 11 -6.74 9.37 -3.24
C ALA A 11 -6.41 8.42 -2.08
N ILE A 12 -5.13 8.04 -1.92
CA ILE A 12 -4.67 7.25 -0.77
C ILE A 12 -4.87 8.01 0.53
N ALA A 13 -4.56 9.30 0.56
CA ALA A 13 -4.76 10.15 1.73
C ALA A 13 -6.25 10.17 2.15
N GLN A 14 -7.18 10.26 1.21
CA GLN A 14 -8.61 10.20 1.52
C GLN A 14 -9.04 8.87 2.15
N LEU A 15 -8.33 7.77 1.89
CA LEU A 15 -8.61 6.46 2.47
C LEU A 15 -7.90 6.24 3.81
N SER A 16 -6.77 6.89 4.05
CA SER A 16 -5.89 6.59 5.18
C SER A 16 -5.68 7.76 6.15
N THR A 17 -6.45 8.84 6.02
CA THR A 17 -6.42 9.98 6.95
C THR A 17 -7.76 10.22 7.64
N PRO A 18 -7.78 10.61 8.93
CA PRO A 18 -9.03 10.90 9.63
C PRO A 18 -9.80 12.03 8.93
N PRO A 19 -11.15 11.98 8.87
CA PRO A 19 -12.03 11.04 9.57
C PRO A 19 -12.39 9.77 8.77
N ALA A 20 -11.58 9.35 7.79
CA ALA A 20 -11.92 8.22 6.93
C ALA A 20 -12.11 6.91 7.73
N PRO A 21 -13.28 6.24 7.64
CA PRO A 21 -13.52 4.98 8.36
C PRO A 21 -12.64 3.84 7.84
N THR A 22 -12.15 3.97 6.59
CA THR A 22 -11.25 3.02 5.94
C THR A 22 -9.91 2.86 6.64
N ILE A 23 -9.47 3.82 7.47
CA ILE A 23 -8.26 3.65 8.29
C ILE A 23 -8.35 2.38 9.15
N GLN A 24 -9.54 2.10 9.70
CA GLN A 24 -9.76 0.95 10.57
C GLN A 24 -10.32 -0.28 9.83
N SER A 25 -10.86 -0.14 8.62
CA SER A 25 -11.52 -1.26 7.92
C SER A 25 -10.80 -1.74 6.66
N LEU A 26 -9.81 -1.01 6.14
CA LEU A 26 -9.12 -1.38 4.92
C LEU A 26 -8.19 -2.58 5.16
N VAL A 27 -8.53 -3.72 4.54
CA VAL A 27 -7.77 -4.98 4.63
C VAL A 27 -7.01 -5.30 3.34
N TYR A 28 -7.56 -4.94 2.19
CA TYR A 28 -7.04 -5.22 0.86
C TYR A 28 -7.07 -3.95 0.01
N LEU A 29 -5.97 -3.66 -0.67
CA LEU A 29 -5.87 -2.56 -1.63
C LEU A 29 -5.10 -3.03 -2.87
N ASP A 30 -5.74 -2.94 -4.03
CA ASP A 30 -5.08 -3.08 -5.33
C ASP A 30 -5.05 -1.72 -6.02
N VAL A 31 -3.83 -1.23 -6.24
CA VAL A 31 -3.56 0.00 -6.98
C VAL A 31 -2.51 -0.27 -8.06
N SER A 32 -2.45 -1.52 -8.52
CA SER A 32 -1.54 -1.93 -9.58
C SER A 32 -1.78 -1.11 -10.86
N GLY A 33 -0.69 -0.70 -11.50
CA GLY A 33 -0.74 0.16 -12.70
C GLY A 33 -1.13 1.62 -12.44
N CYS A 34 -1.30 2.06 -11.19
CA CYS A 34 -1.57 3.47 -10.89
C CYS A 34 -0.28 4.29 -10.99
N HIS A 35 -0.14 5.08 -12.05
CA HIS A 35 1.10 5.81 -12.35
C HIS A 35 1.28 7.08 -11.52
N GLY A 36 0.22 7.55 -10.87
CA GLY A 36 0.23 8.77 -10.05
C GLY A 36 0.61 8.55 -8.58
N LEU A 37 0.92 7.31 -8.19
CA LEU A 37 1.29 6.97 -6.81
C LEU A 37 2.79 7.03 -6.58
N THR A 38 3.22 7.71 -5.53
CA THR A 38 4.63 7.83 -5.13
C THR A 38 4.88 7.13 -3.80
N SER A 39 6.14 7.13 -3.33
CA SER A 39 6.48 6.55 -2.01
C SER A 39 5.70 7.19 -0.84
N GLN A 40 5.15 8.39 -1.01
CA GLN A 40 4.28 9.03 -0.02
C GLN A 40 3.02 8.19 0.26
N SER A 41 2.49 7.48 -0.73
CA SER A 41 1.36 6.55 -0.52
C SER A 41 1.67 5.45 0.50
N LEU A 42 2.92 4.98 0.58
CA LEU A 42 3.33 3.97 1.55
C LEU A 42 3.21 4.50 2.99
N GLU A 43 3.71 5.70 3.26
CA GLU A 43 3.61 6.34 4.58
C GLU A 43 2.15 6.57 4.99
N LEU A 44 1.30 6.91 4.02
CA LEU A 44 -0.12 7.07 4.22
C LEU A 44 -0.79 5.72 4.55
N LEU A 45 -0.47 4.64 3.82
CA LEU A 45 -1.00 3.29 4.06
C LEU A 45 -0.50 2.66 5.35
N ALA A 46 0.61 3.14 5.92
CA ALA A 46 1.09 2.72 7.24
C ALA A 46 0.05 2.96 8.35
N ARG A 47 -0.81 3.97 8.18
CA ARG A 47 -1.90 4.32 9.12
C ARG A 47 -3.04 3.32 9.12
N CYS A 48 -3.20 2.54 8.04
CA CYS A 48 -4.22 1.50 7.95
C CYS A 48 -3.72 0.23 8.67
N GLU A 49 -4.03 0.10 9.96
CA GLU A 49 -3.51 -0.98 10.83
C GLU A 49 -3.97 -2.38 10.40
N ASN A 50 -5.20 -2.47 9.86
CA ASN A 50 -5.79 -3.73 9.42
C ASN A 50 -5.40 -4.12 7.99
N LEU A 51 -4.56 -3.34 7.30
CA LEU A 51 -4.17 -3.59 5.92
C LEU A 51 -3.23 -4.80 5.85
N LYS A 52 -3.67 -5.83 5.13
CA LYS A 52 -3.02 -7.14 5.01
C LYS A 52 -2.53 -7.44 3.59
N HIS A 53 -3.04 -6.73 2.60
CA HIS A 53 -2.68 -6.92 1.19
C HIS A 53 -2.59 -5.57 0.49
N ILE A 54 -1.46 -5.35 -0.19
CA ILE A 54 -1.21 -4.15 -1.00
C ILE A 54 -0.57 -4.58 -2.31
N ASP A 55 -1.26 -4.36 -3.42
CA ASP A 55 -0.71 -4.56 -4.76
C ASP A 55 -0.29 -3.23 -5.38
N LEU A 56 1.03 -3.05 -5.52
CA LEU A 56 1.68 -1.90 -6.15
C LEU A 56 2.43 -2.30 -7.42
N ARG A 57 2.11 -3.47 -8.01
CA ARG A 57 2.71 -3.92 -9.27
C ARG A 57 2.47 -2.89 -10.36
N TYR A 58 3.46 -2.66 -11.22
CA TYR A 58 3.38 -1.68 -12.31
C TYR A 58 3.13 -0.22 -11.87
N VAL A 59 3.45 0.13 -10.63
CA VAL A 59 3.51 1.53 -10.16
C VAL A 59 4.96 2.04 -10.32
N PRO A 60 5.28 2.83 -11.36
CA PRO A 60 6.67 3.16 -11.70
C PRO A 60 7.35 4.11 -10.71
N LEU A 61 6.60 5.01 -10.07
CA LEU A 61 7.15 6.04 -9.18
C LEU A 61 7.43 5.55 -7.75
N ILE A 62 7.09 4.29 -7.44
CA ILE A 62 7.47 3.64 -6.18
C ILE A 62 8.63 2.71 -6.49
N SER A 63 9.77 2.86 -5.82
CA SER A 63 10.90 1.94 -6.00
C SER A 63 10.75 0.67 -5.17
N ASN A 64 11.39 -0.42 -5.58
CA ASN A 64 11.43 -1.66 -4.79
C ASN A 64 12.07 -1.42 -3.41
N GLN A 65 13.06 -0.53 -3.35
CA GLN A 65 13.70 -0.15 -2.09
C GLN A 65 12.73 0.59 -1.15
N ALA A 66 11.87 1.46 -1.69
CA ALA A 66 10.86 2.14 -0.87
C ALA A 66 9.88 1.12 -0.27
N VAL A 67 9.43 0.13 -1.05
CA VAL A 67 8.57 -0.95 -0.55
C VAL A 67 9.28 -1.79 0.52
N LEU A 68 10.55 -2.14 0.31
CA LEU A 68 11.36 -2.89 1.28
C LEU A 68 11.50 -2.11 2.60
N ASN A 69 11.87 -0.83 2.51
CA ASN A 69 12.00 0.03 3.69
C ASN A 69 10.67 0.17 4.43
N HIS A 70 9.57 0.31 3.69
CA HIS A 70 8.24 0.41 4.26
C HIS A 70 7.84 -0.85 5.03
N VAL A 71 8.02 -2.03 4.44
CA VAL A 71 7.73 -3.31 5.11
C VAL A 71 8.62 -3.52 6.33
N ASN A 72 9.90 -3.12 6.26
CA ASN A 72 10.83 -3.23 7.40
C ASN A 72 10.52 -2.26 8.55
N ASN A 73 9.90 -1.12 8.25
CA ASN A 73 9.56 -0.09 9.24
C ASN A 73 8.15 -0.27 9.83
N MET A 74 7.30 -1.08 9.19
CA MET A 74 6.03 -1.51 9.79
C MET A 74 6.36 -2.37 11.01
N GLY A 75 6.06 -1.86 12.20
CA GLY A 75 6.47 -2.43 13.49
C GLY A 75 6.21 -3.93 13.63
N ALA A 76 6.94 -4.59 14.54
CA ALA A 76 6.99 -6.05 14.70
C ALA A 76 5.63 -6.77 14.77
N GLU A 77 4.56 -6.07 15.17
CA GLU A 77 3.18 -6.56 15.22
C GLU A 77 2.59 -6.86 13.82
N ARG A 78 3.03 -6.16 12.77
CA ARG A 78 2.52 -6.34 11.39
C ARG A 78 3.41 -7.28 10.61
N VAL A 79 2.97 -8.54 10.49
CA VAL A 79 3.70 -9.58 9.75
C VAL A 79 3.41 -9.49 8.24
N LEU A 80 3.81 -8.38 7.60
CA LEU A 80 3.75 -8.19 6.16
C LEU A 80 5.04 -8.65 5.48
N LYS A 81 4.92 -9.14 4.25
CA LYS A 81 6.01 -9.61 3.42
C LYS A 81 5.81 -9.21 1.99
N ILE A 82 6.91 -9.01 1.29
CA ILE A 82 6.91 -8.88 -0.16
C ILE A 82 6.87 -10.28 -0.77
N VAL A 83 5.81 -10.60 -1.52
CA VAL A 83 5.61 -11.91 -2.18
C VAL A 83 6.12 -11.88 -3.62
N GLU A 84 5.85 -10.79 -4.32
CA GLU A 84 6.33 -10.52 -5.68
C GLU A 84 6.79 -9.06 -5.77
N ASN A 85 7.29 -8.64 -6.95
CA ASN A 85 7.71 -7.27 -7.20
C ASN A 85 6.62 -6.24 -6.81
N LYS A 86 6.77 -5.60 -5.65
CA LYS A 86 5.81 -4.64 -5.04
C LYS A 86 4.43 -5.22 -4.69
N LEU A 87 4.32 -6.55 -4.52
CA LEU A 87 3.14 -7.18 -3.94
C LEU A 87 3.41 -7.50 -2.47
N ILE A 88 2.64 -6.88 -1.57
CA ILE A 88 2.82 -6.99 -0.11
C ILE A 88 1.64 -7.75 0.49
N THR A 89 1.88 -8.83 1.23
CA THR A 89 0.81 -9.59 1.91
C THR A 89 1.23 -10.05 3.30
N THR A 90 0.26 -10.39 4.18
CA THR A 90 0.58 -11.15 5.40
C THR A 90 0.87 -12.62 5.08
N LYS A 91 1.59 -13.30 5.98
CA LYS A 91 1.96 -14.74 5.85
C LYS A 91 0.78 -15.71 5.71
N ASN A 92 -0.48 -15.26 5.82
CA ASN A 92 -1.66 -16.12 5.80
C ASN A 92 -2.69 -15.63 4.76
N TYR A 93 -2.44 -15.91 3.49
CA TYR A 93 -3.51 -16.08 2.50
C TYR A 93 -3.51 -17.57 2.13
N LYS A 94 -4.23 -18.37 2.94
CA LYS A 94 -4.78 -19.65 2.50
C LYS A 94 -6.17 -19.39 1.96
#